data_AF-A0A1C7D9K0-F1
#
_entry.id   AF-A0A1C7D9K0-F1
#
_cell.length_a   1.000
_cell.length_b   1.000
_cell.length_c   1.000
_cell.angle_alpha   90.00
_cell.angle_beta   90.00
_cell.angle_gamma   90.00
#
_symmetry.space_group_name_H-M   'P 1'
#
loop_
_entity.id
_entity.type
_entity.pdbx_description
1 polymer ?
#
loop_
_entity_poly.entity_id
_entity_poly.type
_entity_poly.pdbx_seq_one_letter_code
_entity_poly.pdbx_strand_id
1 'polypeptide(L)'
;MGSEIVIRDAIGSETDLVLRQVLQDVLGLDAQRVAAFDADTGLFGELPELDSMAVAGLLTEIEDRLDIVIEDDEVDGEMLETYGALLDFCADKLAENAPDTETTDTAPDTAPHTSEDAA
;
A
#
# COMPACT_ATOMS: atom_id res chain seq x y z
N MET A 1 9.30 27.60 -7.25
CA MET A 1 9.86 26.79 -6.15
C MET A 1 8.82 26.15 -5.22
N GLY A 2 7.50 26.38 -5.36
CA GLY A 2 6.49 25.79 -4.46
C GLY A 2 5.89 24.44 -4.89
N SER A 3 6.09 24.01 -6.13
CA SER A 3 5.39 22.84 -6.70
C SER A 3 5.95 21.49 -6.26
N GLU A 4 7.23 21.42 -5.84
CA GLU A 4 7.88 20.16 -5.49
C GLU A 4 7.52 19.67 -4.08
N ILE A 5 7.27 20.60 -3.15
CA ILE A 5 6.93 20.29 -1.75
C ILE A 5 5.50 19.75 -1.62
N VAL A 6 4.56 20.29 -2.39
CA VAL A 6 3.14 19.85 -2.35
C VAL A 6 2.95 18.46 -2.94
N ILE A 7 3.77 18.05 -3.91
CA ILE A 7 3.68 16.72 -4.51
C ILE A 7 4.07 15.65 -3.48
N ARG A 8 5.15 15.87 -2.74
CA ARG A 8 5.61 14.90 -1.72
C ARG A 8 4.61 14.76 -0.56
N ASP A 9 3.99 15.85 -0.14
CA ASP A 9 2.97 15.86 0.92
C ASP A 9 1.68 15.13 0.50
N ALA A 10 1.27 15.31 -0.77
CA ALA A 10 0.12 14.60 -1.36
C ALA A 10 0.40 13.09 -1.48
N ILE A 11 1.58 12.71 -2.00
CA ILE A 11 2.01 11.31 -2.09
C ILE A 11 1.97 10.66 -0.70
N GLY A 12 2.56 11.30 0.32
CA GLY A 12 2.53 10.76 1.69
C GLY A 12 1.11 10.53 2.22
N SER A 13 0.17 11.45 1.97
CA SER A 13 -1.23 11.28 2.38
C SER A 13 -1.96 10.17 1.61
N GLU A 14 -1.68 10.00 0.31
CA GLU A 14 -2.27 8.94 -0.51
C GLU A 14 -1.71 7.56 -0.13
N THR A 15 -0.39 7.46 0.08
CA THR A 15 0.28 6.25 0.55
C THR A 15 -0.24 5.81 1.92
N ASP A 16 -0.47 6.75 2.85
CA ASP A 16 -1.05 6.46 4.17
C ASP A 16 -2.43 5.79 4.02
N LEU A 17 -3.31 6.38 3.21
CA LEU A 17 -4.65 5.82 2.98
C LEU A 17 -4.61 4.41 2.39
N VAL A 18 -3.73 4.17 1.42
CA VAL A 18 -3.57 2.84 0.81
C VAL A 18 -3.05 1.84 1.84
N LEU A 19 -1.98 2.17 2.57
CA LEU A 19 -1.42 1.31 3.61
C LEU A 19 -2.46 0.96 4.67
N ARG A 20 -3.29 1.94 5.09
CA ARG A 20 -4.37 1.68 6.05
C ARG A 20 -5.42 0.73 5.49
N GLN A 21 -5.73 0.80 4.19
CA GLN A 21 -6.66 -0.15 3.56
C GLN A 21 -6.05 -1.54 3.47
N VAL A 22 -4.80 -1.66 3.04
CA VAL A 22 -4.14 -2.97 2.95
C VAL A 22 -4.04 -3.63 4.32
N LEU A 23 -3.70 -2.88 5.37
CA LEU A 23 -3.71 -3.41 6.74
C LEU A 23 -5.10 -3.88 7.18
N GLN A 24 -6.18 -3.19 6.80
CA GLN A 24 -7.55 -3.65 7.09
C GLN A 24 -7.87 -4.94 6.34
N ASP A 25 -7.50 -5.02 5.06
CA ASP A 25 -7.83 -6.15 4.19
C ASP A 25 -7.01 -7.40 4.56
N VAL A 26 -5.71 -7.25 4.83
CA VAL A 26 -4.78 -8.34 5.13
C VAL A 26 -4.92 -8.83 6.56
N LEU A 27 -5.00 -7.90 7.53
CA LEU A 27 -5.08 -8.25 8.96
C LEU A 27 -6.52 -8.37 9.47
N GLY A 28 -7.51 -8.00 8.67
CA GLY A 28 -8.92 -8.00 9.08
C GLY A 28 -9.22 -6.99 10.20
N LEU A 29 -8.46 -5.89 10.28
CA LEU A 29 -8.63 -4.87 11.31
C LEU A 29 -9.74 -3.88 10.95
N ASP A 30 -10.43 -3.36 11.96
CA ASP A 30 -11.41 -2.29 11.76
C ASP A 30 -10.75 -0.98 11.34
N ALA A 31 -11.40 -0.22 10.46
CA ALA A 31 -10.96 1.11 10.02
C ALA A 31 -10.64 2.06 11.18
N GLN A 32 -11.39 1.97 12.30
CA GLN A 32 -11.14 2.79 13.47
C GLN A 32 -9.87 2.40 14.24
N ARG A 33 -9.49 1.12 14.20
CA ARG A 33 -8.24 0.64 14.82
C ARG A 33 -7.05 1.09 14.01
N VAL A 34 -7.14 0.93 12.68
CA VAL A 34 -6.07 1.36 11.77
C VAL A 34 -5.99 2.89 11.69
N ALA A 35 -7.10 3.62 11.82
CA ALA A 35 -7.10 5.08 11.95
C ALA A 35 -6.42 5.60 13.23
N ALA A 36 -6.30 4.75 14.27
CA ALA A 36 -5.57 5.08 15.49
C ALA A 36 -4.06 4.81 15.37
N PHE A 37 -3.60 4.21 14.26
CA PHE A 37 -2.18 4.03 14.00
C PHE A 37 -1.55 5.37 13.59
N ASP A 38 -0.41 5.64 14.21
CA ASP A 38 0.44 6.81 14.01
C ASP A 38 1.83 6.37 13.52
N ALA A 39 2.65 7.30 13.04
CA ALA A 39 3.97 7.01 12.48
C ALA A 39 4.89 6.26 13.46
N ASP A 40 4.77 6.52 14.76
CA ASP A 40 5.54 5.85 15.82
C ASP A 40 4.97 4.46 16.21
N THR A 41 3.88 4.01 15.59
CA THR A 41 3.25 2.73 15.91
C THR A 41 4.10 1.59 15.38
N GLY A 42 4.55 0.71 16.27
CA GLY A 42 5.29 -0.48 15.86
C GLY A 42 4.40 -1.45 15.09
N LEU A 43 4.87 -1.93 13.95
CA LEU A 43 4.16 -2.91 13.14
C LEU A 43 4.62 -4.32 13.51
N PHE A 44 5.91 -4.60 13.32
CA PHE A 44 6.46 -5.93 13.57
C PHE A 44 6.74 -6.16 15.06
N GLY A 45 6.15 -7.22 15.63
CA GLY A 45 6.32 -7.59 17.04
C GLY A 45 5.39 -6.87 18.03
N GLU A 46 4.87 -5.70 17.69
CA GLU A 46 3.84 -4.97 18.45
C GLU A 46 2.42 -5.41 18.04
N LEU A 47 2.19 -5.69 16.76
CA LEU A 47 0.92 -6.26 16.27
C LEU A 47 0.99 -7.79 16.21
N PRO A 48 0.26 -8.51 17.08
CA PRO A 48 0.21 -9.97 17.02
C PRO A 48 -0.46 -10.49 15.75
N GLU A 49 -1.28 -9.66 15.08
CA GLU A 49 -1.93 -9.99 13.80
C GLU A 49 -0.94 -9.97 12.63
N LEU A 50 0.12 -9.14 12.68
CA LEU A 50 1.14 -9.06 11.65
C LEU A 50 2.16 -10.19 11.82
N ASP A 51 1.78 -11.40 11.41
CA ASP A 51 2.67 -12.56 11.41
C ASP A 51 3.55 -12.63 10.14
N SER A 52 4.50 -13.57 10.12
CA SER A 52 5.43 -13.75 8.99
C SER A 52 4.76 -14.18 7.68
N MET A 53 3.52 -14.68 7.70
CA MET A 53 2.73 -14.96 6.49
C MET A 53 1.94 -13.73 6.05
N ALA A 54 1.41 -12.95 7.00
CA ALA A 54 0.70 -11.72 6.74
C ALA A 54 1.61 -10.65 6.14
N VAL A 55 2.88 -10.56 6.56
CA VAL A 55 3.86 -9.63 5.96
C VAL A 55 4.04 -9.89 4.47
N ALA A 56 4.16 -11.15 4.06
CA ALA A 56 4.29 -11.49 2.64
C ALA A 56 3.08 -11.00 1.83
N GLY A 57 1.86 -11.21 2.33
CA GLY A 57 0.64 -10.72 1.68
C GLY A 57 0.51 -9.19 1.70
N LEU A 58 0.88 -8.55 2.81
CA LEU A 58 0.90 -7.09 2.96
C LEU A 58 1.81 -6.46 1.91
N LEU A 59 3.04 -6.96 1.76
CA LEU A 59 4.01 -6.44 0.79
C LEU A 59 3.51 -6.63 -0.64
N THR A 60 3.01 -7.81 -1.00
CA THR A 60 2.46 -8.06 -2.33
C THR A 60 1.27 -7.14 -2.67
N GLU A 61 0.35 -6.90 -1.74
CA GLU A 61 -0.75 -5.95 -1.96
C GLU A 61 -0.28 -4.49 -2.06
N ILE A 62 0.75 -4.11 -1.30
CA ILE A 62 1.35 -2.78 -1.38
C ILE A 62 1.98 -2.56 -2.76
N GLU A 63 2.76 -3.53 -3.24
CA GLU A 63 3.37 -3.50 -4.58
C GLU A 63 2.32 -3.33 -5.67
N ASP A 64 1.24 -4.13 -5.63
CA ASP A 64 0.17 -4.10 -6.63
C ASP A 64 -0.63 -2.79 -6.60
N ARG A 65 -0.95 -2.27 -5.41
CA ARG A 65 -1.76 -1.03 -5.28
C ARG A 65 -0.98 0.24 -5.55
N LEU A 66 0.31 0.26 -5.21
CA LEU A 66 1.17 1.43 -5.40
C LEU A 66 1.96 1.36 -6.70
N ASP A 67 1.89 0.26 -7.45
CA ASP A 67 2.68 0.01 -8.67
C ASP A 67 4.19 0.21 -8.42
N ILE A 68 4.65 -0.25 -7.25
CA ILE A 68 6.07 -0.22 -6.83
C ILE A 68 6.62 -1.65 -6.76
N VAL A 69 7.95 -1.74 -6.81
CA VAL A 69 8.67 -3.01 -6.60
C VAL A 69 9.45 -2.88 -5.30
N ILE A 70 9.23 -3.81 -4.37
CA ILE A 70 9.94 -3.90 -3.11
C ILE A 70 10.82 -5.16 -3.19
N GLU A 71 12.14 -5.00 -3.29
CA GLU A 71 13.00 -6.18 -3.34
C GLU A 71 13.09 -6.86 -1.97
N ASP A 72 13.19 -8.19 -1.93
CA ASP A 72 13.32 -8.98 -0.68
C ASP A 72 14.50 -8.52 0.19
N ASP A 73 15.53 -7.91 -0.39
CA ASP A 73 16.67 -7.34 0.33
C ASP A 73 16.43 -5.91 0.86
N GLU A 74 15.41 -5.22 0.36
CA GLU A 74 14.92 -3.95 0.90
C GLU A 74 13.94 -4.18 2.08
N VAL A 75 13.30 -5.35 2.13
CA VAL A 75 12.42 -5.74 3.22
C VAL A 75 13.23 -6.17 4.44
N ASP A 76 13.47 -5.24 5.34
CA ASP A 76 14.13 -5.49 6.62
C ASP A 76 13.22 -5.19 7.83
N GLY A 77 13.69 -5.65 9.00
CA GLY A 77 12.97 -5.45 10.25
C GLY A 77 12.93 -3.97 10.69
N GLU A 78 13.79 -3.12 10.12
CA GLU A 78 13.85 -1.68 10.37
C GLU A 78 12.78 -0.94 9.54
N MET A 79 12.61 -1.27 8.26
CA MET A 79 11.50 -0.80 7.42
C MET A 79 10.13 -1.16 8.01
N LEU A 80 9.99 -2.38 8.52
CA LEU A 80 8.76 -2.88 9.15
C LEU A 80 8.72 -2.61 10.67
N GLU A 81 9.67 -1.86 11.22
CA GLU A 81 9.71 -1.55 12.64
C GLU A 81 8.50 -0.71 13.02
N THR A 82 8.21 0.32 12.23
CA THR A 82 7.14 1.29 12.49
C THR A 82 6.32 1.59 11.24
N TYR A 83 5.09 2.05 11.45
CA TYR A 83 4.20 2.48 10.37
C TYR A 83 4.78 3.67 9.58
N GLY A 84 5.45 4.60 10.27
CA GLY A 84 6.09 5.74 9.64
C GLY A 84 7.25 5.35 8.71
N ALA A 85 8.08 4.38 9.13
CA ALA A 85 9.18 3.89 8.29
C ALA A 85 8.68 3.27 6.98
N LEU A 86 7.64 2.45 7.06
CA LEU A 86 7.00 1.85 5.89
C LEU A 86 6.38 2.93 4.97
N LEU A 87 5.69 3.91 5.57
CA LEU A 87 5.07 5.02 4.85
C LEU A 87 6.09 5.85 4.08
N ASP A 88 7.16 6.28 4.77
CA ASP A 88 8.22 7.09 4.17
C ASP A 88 8.90 6.33 3.02
N PHE A 89 9.20 5.04 3.21
CA PHE A 89 9.78 4.21 2.15
C PHE A 89 8.90 4.14 0.90
N CYS A 90 7.61 3.82 1.06
CA CYS A 90 6.69 3.75 -0.06
C CYS A 90 6.50 5.12 -0.74
N ALA A 91 6.43 6.20 0.04
CA ALA A 91 6.31 7.55 -0.49
C ALA A 91 7.55 8.00 -1.26
N ASP A 92 8.76 7.64 -0.79
CA ASP A 92 10.01 7.89 -1.52
C ASP A 92 10.05 7.10 -2.84
N LYS A 93 9.69 5.81 -2.83
CA LYS A 93 9.60 5.00 -4.05
C LYS A 93 8.63 5.59 -5.08
N LEU A 94 7.46 6.04 -4.64
CA LEU A 94 6.47 6.70 -5.51
C LEU A 94 6.96 8.04 -6.04
N ALA A 95 7.70 8.81 -5.24
CA ALA A 95 8.28 10.07 -5.69
C ALA A 95 9.38 9.82 -6.74
N GLU A 96 10.14 8.73 -6.63
CA GLU A 96 11.10 8.28 -7.66
C GLU A 96 10.39 7.77 -8.93
N ASN A 97 9.30 7.00 -8.74
CA ASN A 97 8.45 6.44 -9.79
C ASN A 97 7.32 7.38 -10.22
N ALA A 98 7.43 8.70 -10.01
CA ALA A 98 6.49 9.65 -10.58
C ALA A 98 6.99 10.11 -11.96
N PRO A 99 6.75 9.38 -13.07
CA PRO A 99 6.87 9.97 -14.39
C PRO A 99 5.75 10.99 -14.56
N ASP A 100 6.05 12.09 -15.24
CA ASP A 100 5.07 13.03 -15.77
C ASP A 100 3.83 12.29 -16.29
N THR A 101 2.70 12.47 -15.60
CA THR A 101 1.33 12.11 -15.98
C THR A 101 1.19 11.46 -17.37
N GLU A 102 1.25 10.14 -17.47
CA GLU A 102 0.78 9.44 -18.67
C GLU A 102 -0.52 8.69 -18.33
N THR A 103 -1.58 9.13 -19.00
CA THR A 103 -2.90 8.49 -19.04
C THR A 103 -2.78 7.10 -19.66
N THR A 104 -3.01 6.06 -18.87
CA THR A 104 -3.35 4.72 -19.37
C THR A 104 -4.59 4.29 -18.60
N ASP A 105 -5.81 4.56 -19.09
CA ASP A 105 -6.51 3.69 -20.04
C ASP A 105 -6.02 2.24 -19.98
N THR A 106 -6.55 1.47 -19.02
CA THR A 106 -6.67 0.00 -19.11
C THR A 106 -7.82 -0.44 -18.20
N ALA A 107 -9.03 -0.40 -18.76
CA ALA A 107 -10.04 -1.39 -18.43
C ALA A 107 -10.48 -2.04 -19.74
N PRO A 108 -9.81 -3.12 -20.21
CA PRO A 108 -10.41 -3.98 -21.21
C PRO A 108 -11.56 -4.73 -20.54
N ASP A 109 -12.73 -4.53 -21.13
CA ASP A 109 -13.83 -5.49 -21.21
C ASP A 109 -13.39 -6.93 -20.87
N THR A 110 -13.95 -7.47 -19.78
CA THR A 110 -14.05 -8.92 -19.57
C THR A 110 -15.43 -9.23 -18.99
N ALA A 111 -16.36 -9.43 -19.93
CA ALA A 111 -17.51 -10.35 -19.92
C ALA A 111 -18.34 -10.54 -18.63
N PRO A 112 -19.69 -10.36 -18.68
CA PRO A 112 -20.56 -11.14 -17.81
C PRO A 112 -20.51 -12.63 -18.24
N HIS A 113 -20.14 -13.47 -17.29
CA HIS A 113 -20.22 -14.92 -17.38
C HIS A 113 -21.70 -15.39 -17.50
N THR A 114 -21.94 -16.20 -18.54
CA THR A 114 -22.88 -17.33 -18.64
C THR A 114 -24.36 -17.15 -18.25
N SER A 115 -25.24 -17.23 -19.27
CA SER A 115 -26.43 -18.08 -19.23
C SER A 115 -26.80 -18.51 -20.66
N GLU A 116 -26.23 -19.64 -21.03
CA GLU A 116 -26.81 -20.62 -21.95
C GLU A 116 -27.93 -21.34 -21.17
N ASP A 117 -29.22 -21.19 -21.53
CA ASP A 117 -30.22 -22.25 -21.39
C ASP A 117 -31.56 -21.91 -22.08
N ALA A 118 -31.94 -22.80 -23.01
CA ALA A 118 -33.29 -23.29 -23.34
C ALA A 118 -34.50 -22.34 -23.49
N ALA A 119 -35.01 -22.21 -24.74
CA ALA A 119 -36.30 -22.78 -25.19
C ALA A 119 -36.71 -22.26 -26.57
#